data_AF-A0A218V122-F1
#
_entry.id   AF-A0A218V122-F1
#
_cell.length_a   1.000
_cell.length_b   1.000
_cell.length_c   1.000
_cell.angle_alpha   90.00
_cell.angle_beta   90.00
_cell.angle_gamma   90.00
#
_symmetry.space_group_name_H-M   'P 1'
#
loop_
_entity.id
_entity.type
_entity.pdbx_description
1 polymer ?
#
loop_
_entity_poly.entity_id
_entity_poly.type
_entity_poly.pdbx_seq_one_letter_code
_entity_poly.pdbx_strand_id
1 'polypeptide(L)'
;MIESGFAKVLIVLATCTEVKLPNPLVKGFKLTYSYEDFEMKKLLFNVLQIFSRDPSAAQLLSENHVMPALLYYVKQNRKSGFPDWSAAQYEELQLHALAVLASVAPVLVDKYLSCQANTLLLVFLEWCVGQDPFFGQGSSFHGTGGRGNKLPQMRYSLRALRSVVALYDDAVSINLCDQGAISQLLDILKYAADKSKEKEGTVLLEIQADILFILSVLCENDVHRKELFSCEGVGILISFFKMDPRKLYCALSHNCLLLSALDCLWSCVIGCYIAEDSFIEKQGIFLLLDLLALKEKNLCNTILGILVELSDNPKMVLHMSVWRGRRDQTAANLLIQLWRQEELDLGIRRDQCGMIIDTKRPITTSFQKQQKVIPLPASCPTFAIMEISESIRAKVYLLFCKLGFENLPGLSTKDFVTLTIIQHYIDFKIGEVWSEISAEIKEEFRPVTPDEINLKHISDVSENTGKMVASLQNELLERQYHQEIQEEKKIYKKIQDTHTQRELINKSWENFLSRTSNYEALKKAKMLQETLIETSTSKLNTQNGPEHAIDIPKLHTTIGPGRFVTVKSVPRQQEPLADTDHAPRKSSVCKGALRNYQKR
;
A
#
# COMPACT_ATOMS: atom_id res chain seq x y z
N MET A 1 -37.74 -36.41 6.21
CA MET A 1 -38.21 -35.77 4.95
C MET A 1 -37.70 -36.47 3.70
N ILE A 2 -36.41 -36.79 3.61
CA ILE A 2 -35.82 -37.51 2.46
C ILE A 2 -36.32 -38.96 2.42
N GLU A 3 -36.08 -39.74 3.49
CA GLU A 3 -36.51 -41.14 3.61
C GLU A 3 -38.03 -41.33 3.47
N SER A 4 -38.82 -40.34 3.90
CA SER A 4 -40.28 -40.35 3.81
C SER A 4 -40.81 -39.98 2.42
N GLY A 5 -39.95 -39.82 1.40
CA GLY A 5 -40.30 -39.44 0.03
C GLY A 5 -40.81 -38.00 -0.17
N PHE A 6 -41.20 -37.32 0.91
CA PHE A 6 -41.83 -36.01 0.90
C PHE A 6 -40.93 -34.92 0.28
N ALA A 7 -39.62 -34.99 0.49
CA ALA A 7 -38.67 -34.08 -0.16
C ALA A 7 -38.77 -34.14 -1.70
N LYS A 8 -38.93 -35.34 -2.28
CA LYS A 8 -39.10 -35.51 -3.74
C LYS A 8 -40.39 -34.89 -4.24
N VAL A 9 -41.49 -34.99 -3.49
CA VAL A 9 -42.77 -34.33 -3.83
C VAL A 9 -42.62 -32.81 -3.85
N LEU A 10 -42.00 -32.22 -2.83
CA LEU A 10 -41.75 -30.77 -2.77
C LEU A 10 -40.84 -30.28 -3.90
N ILE A 11 -39.76 -31.02 -4.21
CA ILE A 11 -38.85 -30.67 -5.31
C ILE A 11 -39.58 -30.72 -6.67
N VAL A 12 -40.40 -31.75 -6.91
CA VAL A 12 -41.17 -31.87 -8.17
C VAL A 12 -42.22 -30.75 -8.28
N LEU A 13 -42.92 -30.40 -7.21
CA LEU A 13 -43.82 -29.23 -7.19
C LEU A 13 -43.06 -27.93 -7.49
N ALA A 14 -41.82 -27.79 -6.99
CA ALA A 14 -40.98 -26.63 -7.24
C ALA A 14 -40.54 -26.49 -8.71
N THR A 15 -40.44 -27.58 -9.49
CA THR A 15 -39.90 -27.58 -10.86
C THR A 15 -40.92 -27.84 -11.98
N CYS A 16 -42.11 -28.35 -11.66
CA CYS A 16 -43.07 -28.87 -12.66
C CYS A 16 -43.64 -27.84 -13.65
N THR A 17 -43.61 -26.54 -13.34
CA THR A 17 -44.10 -25.47 -14.24
C THR A 17 -43.08 -25.09 -15.30
N GLU A 18 -41.78 -25.20 -14.99
CA GLU A 18 -40.68 -24.89 -15.91
C GLU A 18 -40.25 -26.14 -16.69
N VAL A 19 -40.17 -27.28 -15.99
CA VAL A 19 -39.77 -28.57 -16.55
C VAL A 19 -41.01 -29.37 -16.92
N LYS A 20 -41.39 -29.32 -18.20
CA LYS A 20 -42.58 -29.98 -18.78
C LYS A 20 -42.42 -31.50 -18.93
N LEU A 21 -41.91 -32.18 -17.91
CA LEU A 21 -41.77 -33.64 -17.88
C LEU A 21 -42.97 -34.28 -17.16
N PRO A 22 -43.59 -35.34 -17.71
CA PRO A 22 -44.67 -36.05 -17.04
C PRO A 22 -44.18 -36.70 -15.74
N ASN A 23 -44.68 -36.26 -14.59
CA ASN A 23 -44.38 -36.87 -13.30
C ASN A 23 -45.68 -37.29 -12.60
N PRO A 24 -45.82 -38.57 -12.18
CA PRO A 24 -47.05 -39.07 -11.57
C PRO A 24 -47.43 -38.36 -10.27
N LEU A 25 -46.46 -37.78 -9.55
CA LEU A 25 -46.68 -37.09 -8.26
C LEU A 25 -47.45 -35.77 -8.40
N VAL A 26 -47.49 -35.18 -9.59
CA VAL A 26 -48.18 -33.91 -9.89
C VAL A 26 -49.24 -34.07 -10.99
N LYS A 27 -49.70 -35.30 -11.24
CA LYS A 27 -50.70 -35.61 -12.27
C LYS A 27 -52.03 -34.92 -11.96
N GLY A 28 -52.36 -33.89 -12.74
CA GLY A 28 -53.58 -33.08 -12.57
C GLY A 28 -53.36 -31.75 -11.87
N PHE A 29 -52.17 -31.49 -11.33
CA PHE A 29 -51.79 -30.16 -10.86
C PHE A 29 -51.76 -29.16 -12.03
N LYS A 30 -52.40 -28.00 -11.83
CA LYS A 30 -52.39 -26.89 -12.78
C LYS A 30 -52.20 -25.60 -12.00
N LEU A 31 -51.21 -24.82 -12.39
CA LEU A 31 -51.06 -23.47 -11.87
C LEU A 31 -52.17 -22.58 -12.42
N THR A 32 -52.85 -21.85 -11.55
CA THR A 32 -53.91 -20.90 -11.90
C THR A 32 -53.41 -19.46 -11.99
N TYR A 33 -52.15 -19.22 -11.57
CA TYR A 33 -51.51 -17.90 -11.45
C TYR A 33 -52.20 -16.99 -10.43
N SER A 34 -52.82 -17.58 -9.41
CA SER A 34 -53.38 -16.84 -8.28
C SER A 34 -52.30 -16.26 -7.36
N TYR A 35 -52.71 -15.47 -6.37
CA TYR A 35 -51.78 -14.97 -5.36
C TYR A 35 -51.24 -16.11 -4.45
N GLU A 36 -52.08 -17.10 -4.16
CA GLU A 36 -51.72 -18.31 -3.42
C GLU A 36 -50.70 -19.15 -4.18
N ASP A 37 -50.86 -19.32 -5.50
CA ASP A 37 -49.87 -20.00 -6.36
C ASP A 37 -48.51 -19.28 -6.32
N PHE A 38 -48.50 -17.95 -6.29
CA PHE A 38 -47.29 -17.13 -6.22
C PHE A 38 -46.54 -17.31 -4.89
N GLU A 39 -47.24 -17.21 -3.76
CA GLU A 39 -46.63 -17.43 -2.44
C GLU A 39 -46.21 -18.89 -2.24
N MET A 40 -46.98 -19.86 -2.75
CA MET A 40 -46.57 -21.27 -2.78
C MET A 40 -45.27 -21.46 -3.58
N LYS A 41 -45.14 -20.85 -4.77
CA LYS A 41 -43.92 -20.93 -5.59
C LYS A 41 -42.70 -20.34 -4.86
N LYS A 42 -42.88 -19.22 -4.15
CA LYS A 42 -41.84 -18.63 -3.28
C LYS A 42 -41.44 -19.56 -2.12
N LEU A 43 -42.40 -20.19 -1.45
CA LEU A 43 -42.11 -21.16 -0.39
C LEU A 43 -41.37 -22.39 -0.92
N LEU A 44 -41.74 -22.88 -2.10
CA LEU A 44 -41.05 -23.99 -2.76
C LEU A 44 -39.58 -23.64 -3.12
N PHE A 45 -39.31 -22.41 -3.55
CA PHE A 45 -37.94 -21.91 -3.76
C PHE A 45 -37.12 -21.85 -2.46
N ASN A 46 -37.70 -21.37 -1.36
CA ASN A 46 -37.06 -21.44 -0.04
C ASN A 46 -36.73 -22.88 0.37
N VAL A 47 -37.62 -23.85 0.09
CA VAL A 47 -37.39 -25.27 0.37
C VAL A 47 -36.21 -25.82 -0.46
N LEU A 48 -36.09 -25.47 -1.74
CA LEU A 48 -34.92 -25.84 -2.56
C LEU A 48 -33.61 -25.31 -1.98
N GLN A 49 -33.60 -24.08 -1.47
CA GLN A 49 -32.43 -23.49 -0.80
C GLN A 49 -32.07 -24.18 0.52
N ILE A 50 -33.07 -24.68 1.26
CA ILE A 50 -32.83 -25.48 2.48
C ILE A 50 -32.23 -26.84 2.09
N PHE A 51 -32.78 -27.51 1.08
CA PHE A 51 -32.26 -28.79 0.60
C PHE A 51 -30.86 -28.69 0.00
N SER A 52 -30.47 -27.56 -0.60
CA SER A 52 -29.09 -27.40 -1.09
C SER A 52 -28.03 -27.33 0.02
N ARG A 53 -28.43 -27.21 1.29
CA ARG A 53 -27.52 -27.29 2.45
C ARG A 53 -27.35 -28.71 3.00
N ASP A 54 -28.13 -29.67 2.52
CA ASP A 54 -28.04 -31.09 2.90
C ASP A 54 -27.43 -31.89 1.74
N PRO A 55 -26.19 -32.40 1.87
CA PRO A 55 -25.55 -33.24 0.84
C PRO A 55 -26.41 -34.44 0.44
N SER A 56 -27.20 -34.98 1.38
CA SER A 56 -28.11 -36.11 1.16
C SER A 56 -29.24 -35.79 0.16
N ALA A 57 -29.58 -34.51 0.00
CA ALA A 57 -30.58 -34.06 -0.95
C ALA A 57 -30.01 -33.77 -2.35
N ALA A 58 -28.69 -33.68 -2.53
CA ALA A 58 -28.06 -33.31 -3.80
C ALA A 58 -28.49 -34.24 -4.96
N GLN A 59 -28.53 -35.55 -4.73
CA GLN A 59 -29.02 -36.51 -5.73
C GLN A 59 -30.48 -36.24 -6.11
N LEU A 60 -31.36 -35.95 -5.13
CA LEU A 60 -32.76 -35.63 -5.40
C LEU A 60 -32.92 -34.33 -6.18
N LEU A 61 -32.13 -33.30 -5.89
CA LEU A 61 -32.16 -32.04 -6.65
C LEU A 61 -31.67 -32.24 -8.09
N SER A 62 -30.65 -33.09 -8.29
CA SER A 62 -30.10 -33.48 -9.59
C SER A 62 -31.10 -34.28 -10.45
N GLU A 63 -31.74 -35.31 -9.87
CA GLU A 63 -32.69 -36.19 -10.55
C GLU A 63 -33.99 -35.48 -10.96
N ASN A 64 -34.46 -34.52 -10.17
CA ASN A 64 -35.76 -33.85 -10.39
C ASN A 64 -35.62 -32.50 -11.13
N HIS A 65 -34.53 -32.35 -11.91
CA HIS A 65 -34.30 -31.25 -12.86
C HIS A 65 -34.35 -29.83 -12.27
N VAL A 66 -33.88 -29.66 -11.03
CA VAL A 66 -33.87 -28.34 -10.36
C VAL A 66 -33.02 -27.32 -11.12
N MET A 67 -31.86 -27.75 -11.64
CA MET A 67 -30.96 -26.85 -12.39
C MET A 67 -31.63 -26.24 -13.64
N PRO A 68 -32.20 -27.03 -14.60
CA PRO A 68 -33.02 -26.49 -15.68
C PRO A 68 -34.19 -25.60 -15.23
N ALA A 69 -34.87 -25.94 -14.13
CA ALA A 69 -36.01 -25.18 -13.63
C ALA A 69 -35.63 -23.77 -13.14
N LEU A 70 -34.48 -23.65 -12.47
CA LEU A 70 -33.95 -22.35 -12.04
C LEU A 70 -33.41 -21.55 -13.25
N LEU A 71 -32.70 -22.22 -14.17
CA LEU A 71 -32.17 -21.59 -15.38
C LEU A 71 -33.26 -21.10 -16.34
N TYR A 72 -34.48 -21.64 -16.29
CA TYR A 72 -35.65 -21.12 -17.03
C TYR A 72 -35.94 -19.64 -16.74
N TYR A 73 -35.57 -19.14 -15.55
CA TYR A 73 -35.74 -17.74 -15.16
C TYR A 73 -34.56 -16.83 -15.58
N VAL A 74 -33.45 -17.38 -16.06
CA VAL A 74 -32.26 -16.65 -16.56
C VAL A 74 -32.54 -16.16 -17.99
N LYS A 75 -33.52 -15.27 -18.13
CA LYS A 75 -33.96 -14.68 -19.41
C LYS A 75 -34.65 -13.34 -19.21
N GLN A 76 -34.67 -12.55 -20.27
CA GLN A 76 -35.29 -11.22 -20.29
C GLN A 76 -36.76 -11.26 -19.86
N ASN A 77 -37.18 -10.33 -19.00
CA ASN A 77 -38.58 -10.17 -18.60
C ASN A 77 -39.39 -9.54 -19.75
N ARG A 78 -39.95 -10.39 -20.61
CA ARG A 78 -40.83 -9.99 -21.72
C ARG A 78 -42.24 -9.75 -21.18
N LYS A 79 -42.98 -8.78 -21.76
CA LYS A 79 -44.41 -8.61 -21.47
C LYS A 79 -45.13 -9.94 -21.74
N SER A 80 -45.72 -10.50 -20.69
CA SER A 80 -46.43 -11.77 -20.75
C SER A 80 -47.78 -11.63 -21.46
N GLY A 81 -48.21 -12.71 -22.12
CA GLY A 81 -49.57 -12.85 -22.62
C GLY A 81 -50.43 -13.57 -21.58
N PHE A 82 -51.70 -13.22 -21.47
CA PHE A 82 -52.60 -13.92 -20.54
C PHE A 82 -52.87 -15.37 -20.97
N PRO A 83 -52.93 -16.35 -20.05
CA PRO A 83 -52.65 -16.26 -18.61
C PRO A 83 -51.18 -16.56 -18.27
N ASP A 84 -50.56 -15.69 -17.48
CA ASP A 84 -49.18 -15.79 -16.98
C ASP A 84 -49.01 -14.81 -15.79
N TRP A 85 -47.86 -14.83 -15.13
CA TRP A 85 -47.52 -13.90 -14.05
C TRP A 85 -47.56 -12.43 -14.48
N SER A 86 -47.94 -11.54 -13.56
CA SER A 86 -47.71 -10.11 -13.74
C SER A 86 -46.20 -9.79 -13.76
N ALA A 87 -45.81 -8.68 -14.40
CA ALA A 87 -44.40 -8.31 -14.54
C ALA A 87 -43.65 -8.18 -13.20
N ALA A 88 -44.34 -7.77 -12.12
CA ALA A 88 -43.80 -7.67 -10.78
C ALA A 88 -43.66 -9.04 -10.07
N GLN A 89 -44.65 -9.93 -10.22
CA GLN A 89 -44.56 -11.30 -9.71
C GLN A 89 -43.45 -12.08 -10.44
N TYR A 90 -43.35 -11.94 -11.77
CA TYR A 90 -42.28 -12.55 -12.54
C TYR A 90 -40.90 -12.03 -12.12
N GLU A 91 -40.75 -10.71 -11.91
CA GLU A 91 -39.51 -10.13 -11.38
C GLU A 91 -39.12 -10.74 -10.03
N GLU A 92 -40.05 -10.85 -9.09
CA GLU A 92 -39.78 -11.43 -7.77
C GLU A 92 -39.42 -12.92 -7.86
N LEU A 93 -40.15 -13.71 -8.64
CA LEU A 93 -39.82 -15.12 -8.87
C LEU A 93 -38.48 -15.29 -9.59
N GLN A 94 -38.15 -14.44 -10.55
CA GLN A 94 -36.86 -14.44 -11.24
C GLN A 94 -35.69 -14.16 -10.28
N LEU A 95 -35.80 -13.11 -9.47
CA LEU A 95 -34.75 -12.74 -8.53
C LEU A 95 -34.59 -13.78 -7.41
N HIS A 96 -35.70 -14.37 -6.96
CA HIS A 96 -35.67 -15.48 -6.01
C HIS A 96 -35.05 -16.74 -6.66
N ALA A 97 -35.41 -17.10 -7.89
CA ALA A 97 -34.80 -18.22 -8.61
C ALA A 97 -33.28 -18.05 -8.80
N LEU A 98 -32.80 -16.83 -9.11
CA LEU A 98 -31.36 -16.53 -9.18
C LEU A 98 -30.68 -16.65 -7.80
N ALA A 99 -31.35 -16.23 -6.71
CA ALA A 99 -30.83 -16.39 -5.35
C ALA A 99 -30.73 -17.87 -4.91
N VAL A 100 -31.71 -18.70 -5.30
CA VAL A 100 -31.67 -20.16 -5.10
C VAL A 100 -30.60 -20.79 -6.00
N LEU A 101 -30.46 -20.35 -7.25
CA LEU A 101 -29.43 -20.82 -8.18
C LEU A 101 -28.02 -20.65 -7.58
N ALA A 102 -27.72 -19.50 -6.96
CA ALA A 102 -26.47 -19.28 -6.24
C ALA A 102 -26.25 -20.20 -5.02
N SER A 103 -27.29 -20.87 -4.51
CA SER A 103 -27.20 -21.85 -3.42
C SER A 103 -27.17 -23.31 -3.93
N VAL A 104 -27.76 -23.58 -5.10
CA VAL A 104 -27.91 -24.92 -5.69
C VAL A 104 -26.79 -25.24 -6.69
N ALA A 105 -26.32 -24.27 -7.46
CA ALA A 105 -25.29 -24.46 -8.47
C ALA A 105 -23.96 -25.03 -7.93
N PRO A 106 -23.44 -24.58 -6.78
CA PRO A 106 -22.19 -25.14 -6.23
C PRO A 106 -22.32 -26.60 -5.78
N VAL A 107 -23.56 -27.06 -5.54
CA VAL A 107 -23.86 -28.45 -5.12
C VAL A 107 -24.06 -29.36 -6.33
N LEU A 108 -24.37 -28.79 -7.50
CA LEU A 108 -24.76 -29.50 -8.72
C LEU A 108 -23.90 -29.09 -9.93
N VAL A 109 -22.58 -28.98 -9.75
CA VAL A 109 -21.63 -28.45 -10.77
C VAL A 109 -21.74 -29.19 -12.10
N ASP A 110 -21.80 -30.54 -12.09
CA ASP A 110 -21.99 -31.35 -13.31
C ASP A 110 -23.26 -30.94 -14.08
N LYS A 111 -24.37 -30.72 -13.37
CA LYS A 111 -25.64 -30.31 -13.98
C LYS A 111 -25.56 -28.87 -14.46
N TYR A 112 -24.96 -27.97 -13.68
CA TYR A 112 -24.73 -26.57 -14.04
C TYR A 112 -23.96 -26.45 -15.37
N LEU A 113 -22.83 -27.17 -15.51
CA LEU A 113 -22.05 -27.22 -16.74
C LEU A 113 -22.82 -27.87 -17.90
N SER A 114 -23.46 -29.03 -17.67
CA SER A 114 -24.25 -29.72 -18.72
C SER A 114 -25.42 -28.88 -19.26
N CYS A 115 -25.93 -27.94 -18.47
CA CYS A 115 -27.01 -27.02 -18.82
C CYS A 115 -26.50 -25.68 -19.40
N GLN A 116 -25.21 -25.54 -19.69
CA GLN A 116 -24.58 -24.32 -20.23
C GLN A 116 -24.88 -23.07 -19.38
N ALA A 117 -24.95 -23.24 -18.05
CA ALA A 117 -25.38 -22.18 -17.14
C ALA A 117 -24.49 -20.93 -17.17
N ASN A 118 -23.18 -21.10 -17.36
CA ASN A 118 -22.24 -20.00 -17.62
C ASN A 118 -22.70 -19.14 -18.81
N THR A 119 -22.98 -19.77 -19.96
CA THR A 119 -23.45 -19.09 -21.18
C THR A 119 -24.73 -18.31 -20.94
N LEU A 120 -25.71 -18.94 -20.27
CA LEU A 120 -26.98 -18.30 -19.95
C LEU A 120 -26.79 -17.08 -19.04
N LEU A 121 -25.93 -17.18 -18.01
CA LEU A 121 -25.66 -16.09 -17.09
C LEU A 121 -24.88 -14.94 -17.75
N LEU A 122 -23.88 -15.22 -18.59
CA LEU A 122 -23.12 -14.21 -19.32
C LEU A 122 -24.00 -13.43 -20.31
N VAL A 123 -24.84 -14.12 -21.10
CA VAL A 123 -25.82 -13.48 -22.01
C VAL A 123 -26.87 -12.68 -21.23
N PHE A 124 -27.28 -13.16 -20.06
CA PHE A 124 -28.24 -12.43 -19.21
C PHE A 124 -27.60 -11.19 -18.56
N LEU A 125 -26.30 -11.22 -18.25
CA LEU A 125 -25.54 -10.05 -17.78
C LEU A 125 -25.37 -8.98 -18.86
N GLU A 126 -25.18 -9.38 -20.12
CA GLU A 126 -25.18 -8.45 -21.28
C GLU A 126 -26.49 -7.66 -21.33
N TRP A 127 -27.63 -8.34 -21.23
CA TRP A 127 -28.94 -7.69 -21.14
C TRP A 127 -29.10 -6.79 -19.90
N CYS A 128 -28.43 -7.10 -18.78
CA CYS A 128 -28.47 -6.27 -17.58
C CYS A 128 -27.73 -4.92 -17.76
N VAL A 129 -26.73 -4.85 -18.65
CA VAL A 129 -26.04 -3.60 -19.04
C VAL A 129 -26.79 -2.90 -20.19
N GLY A 130 -27.41 -3.67 -21.10
CA GLY A 130 -28.11 -3.19 -22.28
C GLY A 130 -29.29 -2.24 -22.01
N GLN A 131 -29.61 -1.41 -23.01
CA GLN A 131 -30.67 -0.38 -22.94
C GLN A 131 -32.10 -0.93 -23.11
N ASP A 132 -32.29 -2.26 -23.22
CA ASP A 132 -33.61 -2.86 -23.42
C ASP A 132 -34.62 -2.45 -22.34
N PRO A 133 -35.90 -2.23 -22.70
CA PRO A 133 -36.91 -1.78 -21.76
C PRO A 133 -37.11 -2.77 -20.61
N PHE A 134 -37.12 -2.24 -19.40
CA PHE A 134 -37.32 -2.99 -18.17
C PHE A 134 -38.69 -2.66 -17.55
N PHE A 135 -39.47 -3.69 -17.26
CA PHE A 135 -40.85 -3.56 -16.76
C PHE A 135 -41.02 -3.91 -15.27
N GLY A 136 -39.91 -4.23 -14.59
CA GLY A 136 -39.90 -4.51 -13.15
C GLY A 136 -40.20 -3.27 -12.30
N GLN A 137 -40.77 -3.52 -11.13
CA GLN A 137 -41.16 -2.49 -10.16
C GLN A 137 -40.13 -2.33 -9.04
N GLY A 138 -39.28 -3.35 -8.79
CA GLY A 138 -38.22 -3.30 -7.77
C GLY A 138 -38.75 -3.15 -6.33
N SER A 139 -39.97 -3.61 -6.06
CA SER A 139 -40.67 -3.49 -4.77
C SER A 139 -40.57 -4.74 -3.88
N SER A 140 -39.98 -5.82 -4.39
CA SER A 140 -39.80 -7.08 -3.67
C SER A 140 -38.52 -7.08 -2.82
N PHE A 141 -38.42 -8.00 -1.85
CA PHE A 141 -37.23 -8.15 -1.00
C PHE A 141 -35.94 -8.26 -1.82
N HIS A 142 -35.91 -9.18 -2.79
CA HIS A 142 -34.77 -9.34 -3.70
C HIS A 142 -34.65 -8.19 -4.71
N GLY A 143 -35.76 -7.50 -5.04
CA GLY A 143 -35.79 -6.34 -5.94
C GLY A 143 -35.27 -5.03 -5.36
N THR A 144 -34.84 -5.00 -4.10
CA THR A 144 -34.37 -3.80 -3.39
C THR A 144 -33.31 -3.03 -4.22
N GLY A 145 -33.62 -1.76 -4.53
CA GLY A 145 -32.78 -0.89 -5.36
C GLY A 145 -33.03 -0.98 -6.88
N GLY A 146 -33.87 -1.91 -7.34
CA GLY A 146 -34.14 -2.18 -8.75
C GLY A 146 -35.21 -1.33 -9.44
N ARG A 147 -35.82 -0.35 -8.77
CA ARG A 147 -36.92 0.42 -9.38
C ARG A 147 -36.43 1.10 -10.67
N GLY A 148 -36.97 0.67 -11.81
CA GLY A 148 -36.60 1.16 -13.14
C GLY A 148 -35.19 0.75 -13.63
N ASN A 149 -34.54 -0.25 -13.03
CA ASN A 149 -33.20 -0.69 -13.44
C ASN A 149 -32.95 -2.20 -13.21
N LYS A 150 -31.94 -2.76 -13.89
CA LYS A 150 -31.63 -4.19 -13.89
C LYS A 150 -30.56 -4.59 -12.84
N LEU A 151 -30.25 -3.72 -11.86
CA LEU A 151 -29.16 -3.98 -10.90
C LEU A 151 -29.40 -5.20 -9.99
N PRO A 152 -30.63 -5.52 -9.52
CA PRO A 152 -30.85 -6.75 -8.78
C PRO A 152 -30.57 -8.01 -9.61
N GLN A 153 -31.00 -8.02 -10.88
CA GLN A 153 -30.77 -9.13 -11.81
C GLN A 153 -29.26 -9.32 -12.02
N MET A 154 -28.52 -8.23 -12.23
CA MET A 154 -27.05 -8.23 -12.31
C MET A 154 -26.41 -8.80 -11.03
N ARG A 155 -26.79 -8.29 -9.86
CA ARG A 155 -26.29 -8.73 -8.53
C ARG A 155 -26.48 -10.23 -8.31
N TYR A 156 -27.68 -10.77 -8.51
CA TYR A 156 -27.92 -12.19 -8.27
C TYR A 156 -27.31 -13.11 -9.34
N SER A 157 -27.15 -12.64 -10.57
CA SER A 157 -26.45 -13.39 -11.62
C SER A 157 -24.95 -13.48 -11.34
N LEU A 158 -24.32 -12.37 -10.94
CA LEU A 158 -22.94 -12.35 -10.47
C LEU A 158 -22.76 -13.19 -9.19
N ARG A 159 -23.74 -13.18 -8.27
CA ARG A 159 -23.72 -14.03 -7.09
C ARG A 159 -23.76 -15.53 -7.43
N ALA A 160 -24.52 -15.91 -8.46
CA ALA A 160 -24.53 -17.28 -8.95
C ALA A 160 -23.17 -17.67 -9.55
N LEU A 161 -22.60 -16.84 -10.44
CA LEU A 161 -21.25 -17.06 -10.98
C LEU A 161 -20.21 -17.17 -9.86
N ARG A 162 -20.18 -16.18 -8.94
CA ARG A 162 -19.30 -16.16 -7.77
C ARG A 162 -19.39 -17.44 -6.94
N SER A 163 -20.60 -17.94 -6.69
CA SER A 163 -20.79 -19.12 -5.84
C SER A 163 -20.20 -20.40 -6.43
N VAL A 164 -20.23 -20.55 -7.76
CA VAL A 164 -19.66 -21.72 -8.45
C VAL A 164 -18.15 -21.54 -8.64
N VAL A 165 -17.70 -20.33 -9.01
CA VAL A 165 -16.27 -20.00 -9.13
C VAL A 165 -15.52 -20.17 -7.79
N ALA A 166 -16.17 -19.87 -6.65
CA ALA A 166 -15.62 -20.08 -5.32
C ALA A 166 -15.33 -21.55 -4.95
N LEU A 167 -15.67 -22.52 -5.80
CA LEU A 167 -15.27 -23.92 -5.65
C LEU A 167 -13.85 -24.21 -6.17
N TYR A 168 -13.24 -23.27 -6.92
CA TYR A 168 -11.96 -23.47 -7.62
C TYR A 168 -11.98 -24.69 -8.56
N ASP A 169 -13.11 -24.91 -9.23
CA ASP A 169 -13.27 -25.94 -10.25
C ASP A 169 -12.68 -25.46 -11.60
N ASP A 170 -11.73 -26.23 -12.14
CA ASP A 170 -11.05 -25.90 -13.39
C ASP A 170 -12.00 -25.91 -14.59
N ALA A 171 -12.96 -26.84 -14.66
CA ALA A 171 -13.87 -26.95 -15.80
C ALA A 171 -14.85 -25.76 -15.85
N VAL A 172 -15.30 -25.27 -14.69
CA VAL A 172 -16.06 -24.02 -14.58
C VAL A 172 -15.22 -22.82 -15.04
N SER A 173 -13.99 -22.73 -14.55
CA SER A 173 -13.11 -21.57 -14.78
C SER A 173 -12.67 -21.47 -16.24
N ILE A 174 -12.25 -22.59 -16.85
CA ILE A 174 -11.91 -22.70 -18.28
C ILE A 174 -13.14 -22.35 -19.12
N ASN A 175 -14.30 -22.95 -18.83
CA ASN A 175 -15.52 -22.70 -19.60
C ASN A 175 -15.99 -21.23 -19.54
N LEU A 176 -15.75 -20.50 -18.45
CA LEU A 176 -15.98 -19.06 -18.37
C LEU A 176 -14.97 -18.26 -19.21
N CYS A 177 -13.69 -18.61 -19.12
CA CYS A 177 -12.63 -17.91 -19.84
C CYS A 177 -12.76 -18.05 -21.37
N ASP A 178 -13.07 -19.26 -21.85
CA ASP A 178 -13.31 -19.56 -23.27
C ASP A 178 -14.49 -18.76 -23.87
N GLN A 179 -15.42 -18.31 -23.02
CA GLN A 179 -16.58 -17.48 -23.39
C GLN A 179 -16.30 -15.97 -23.27
N GLY A 180 -15.05 -15.56 -23.01
CA GLY A 180 -14.67 -14.15 -22.91
C GLY A 180 -15.11 -13.46 -21.62
N ALA A 181 -15.44 -14.22 -20.57
CA ALA A 181 -16.00 -13.68 -19.32
C ALA A 181 -15.12 -12.58 -18.70
N ILE A 182 -13.79 -12.68 -18.78
CA ILE A 182 -12.86 -11.67 -18.23
C ILE A 182 -13.14 -10.27 -18.82
N SER A 183 -13.21 -10.15 -20.15
CA SER A 183 -13.49 -8.86 -20.82
C SER A 183 -14.87 -8.33 -20.45
N GLN A 184 -15.89 -9.19 -20.51
CA GLN A 184 -17.26 -8.80 -20.20
C GLN A 184 -17.41 -8.34 -18.73
N LEU A 185 -16.75 -9.01 -17.80
CA LEU A 185 -16.74 -8.65 -16.39
C LEU A 185 -16.01 -7.33 -16.13
N LEU A 186 -14.92 -7.03 -16.85
CA LEU A 186 -14.25 -5.73 -16.78
C LEU A 186 -15.16 -4.58 -17.27
N ASP A 187 -15.90 -4.78 -18.36
CA ASP A 187 -16.88 -3.81 -18.86
C ASP A 187 -18.01 -3.56 -17.84
N ILE A 188 -18.55 -4.63 -17.23
CA ILE A 188 -19.58 -4.52 -16.18
C ILE A 188 -19.00 -3.82 -14.92
N LEU A 189 -17.76 -4.13 -14.54
CA LEU A 189 -17.08 -3.53 -13.38
C LEU A 189 -16.89 -2.02 -13.58
N LYS A 190 -16.45 -1.61 -14.78
CA LYS A 190 -16.29 -0.22 -15.20
C LYS A 190 -17.62 0.54 -15.17
N TYR A 191 -18.67 -0.04 -15.76
CA TYR A 191 -20.04 0.49 -15.70
C TYR A 191 -20.56 0.64 -14.26
N ALA A 192 -20.34 -0.37 -13.40
CA ALA A 192 -20.75 -0.31 -12.01
C ALA A 192 -19.95 0.71 -11.19
N ALA A 193 -18.65 0.85 -11.48
CA ALA A 193 -17.77 1.85 -10.87
C ALA A 193 -18.21 3.28 -11.24
N ASP A 194 -18.48 3.54 -12.53
CA ASP A 194 -18.95 4.85 -12.99
C ASP A 194 -20.32 5.23 -12.41
N LYS A 195 -21.29 4.31 -12.40
CA LYS A 195 -22.58 4.54 -11.72
C LYS A 195 -22.45 4.82 -10.22
N SER A 196 -21.49 4.20 -9.55
CA SER A 196 -21.28 4.47 -8.11
C SER A 196 -20.74 5.87 -7.82
N LYS A 197 -20.12 6.55 -8.80
CA LYS A 197 -19.70 7.95 -8.69
C LYS A 197 -20.89 8.92 -8.79
N GLU A 198 -21.91 8.57 -9.58
CA GLU A 198 -23.15 9.35 -9.70
C GLU A 198 -24.04 9.20 -8.45
N LYS A 199 -24.20 7.96 -7.98
CA LYS A 199 -25.01 7.63 -6.82
C LYS A 199 -24.47 6.41 -6.10
N GLU A 200 -23.88 6.63 -4.93
CA GLU A 200 -23.45 5.55 -4.06
C GLU A 200 -24.63 4.70 -3.56
N GLY A 201 -24.42 3.39 -3.49
CA GLY A 201 -25.42 2.45 -3.01
C GLY A 201 -24.84 1.05 -2.85
N THR A 202 -25.22 0.37 -1.77
CA THR A 202 -24.66 -0.95 -1.37
C THR A 202 -24.71 -2.00 -2.48
N VAL A 203 -25.77 -2.01 -3.29
CA VAL A 203 -25.93 -2.94 -4.43
C VAL A 203 -24.81 -2.79 -5.46
N LEU A 204 -24.36 -1.57 -5.76
CA LEU A 204 -23.26 -1.35 -6.71
C LEU A 204 -21.91 -1.77 -6.12
N LEU A 205 -21.68 -1.52 -4.83
CA LEU A 205 -20.45 -1.96 -4.15
C LEU A 205 -20.38 -3.50 -4.06
N GLU A 206 -21.51 -4.17 -3.80
CA GLU A 206 -21.60 -5.63 -3.86
C GLU A 206 -21.35 -6.18 -5.26
N ILE A 207 -21.93 -5.57 -6.31
CA ILE A 207 -21.66 -5.95 -7.71
C ILE A 207 -20.18 -5.84 -8.04
N GLN A 208 -19.53 -4.73 -7.67
CA GLN A 208 -18.10 -4.53 -7.90
C GLN A 208 -17.25 -5.58 -7.14
N ALA A 209 -17.55 -5.84 -5.86
CA ALA A 209 -16.82 -6.83 -5.06
C ALA A 209 -17.05 -8.28 -5.52
N ASP A 210 -18.26 -8.62 -5.98
CA ASP A 210 -18.56 -9.95 -6.55
C ASP A 210 -17.82 -10.15 -7.89
N ILE A 211 -17.71 -9.11 -8.74
CA ILE A 211 -16.92 -9.17 -9.98
C ILE A 211 -15.42 -9.28 -9.71
N LEU A 212 -14.87 -8.45 -8.81
CA LEU A 212 -13.45 -8.47 -8.46
C LEU A 212 -13.02 -9.86 -7.97
N PHE A 213 -13.83 -10.50 -7.12
CA PHE A 213 -13.60 -11.87 -6.66
C PHE A 213 -13.63 -12.90 -7.79
N ILE A 214 -14.60 -12.81 -8.72
CA ILE A 214 -14.65 -13.72 -9.88
C ILE A 214 -13.39 -13.54 -10.73
N LEU A 215 -12.97 -12.30 -10.99
CA LEU A 215 -11.76 -12.01 -11.75
C LEU A 215 -10.50 -12.54 -11.04
N SER A 216 -10.40 -12.42 -9.71
CA SER A 216 -9.31 -12.99 -8.91
C SER A 216 -9.13 -14.48 -9.20
N VAL A 217 -10.19 -15.26 -8.99
CA VAL A 217 -10.14 -16.73 -9.13
C VAL A 217 -9.93 -17.14 -10.59
N LEU A 218 -10.56 -16.46 -11.55
CA LEU A 218 -10.37 -16.76 -12.97
C LEU A 218 -8.92 -16.55 -13.41
N CYS A 219 -8.25 -15.50 -12.93
CA CYS A 219 -6.87 -15.16 -13.32
C CYS A 219 -5.78 -15.80 -12.44
N GLU A 220 -6.15 -16.46 -11.35
CA GLU A 220 -5.19 -17.05 -10.42
C GLU A 220 -4.30 -18.08 -11.14
N ASN A 221 -2.98 -17.99 -10.91
CA ASN A 221 -1.95 -18.88 -11.45
C ASN A 221 -1.88 -19.05 -12.99
N ASP A 222 -2.67 -18.33 -13.79
CA ASP A 222 -2.67 -18.40 -15.27
C ASP A 222 -2.22 -17.07 -15.91
N VAL A 223 -1.02 -17.07 -16.50
CA VAL A 223 -0.41 -15.86 -17.11
C VAL A 223 -1.23 -15.32 -18.29
N HIS A 224 -1.81 -16.19 -19.13
CA HIS A 224 -2.60 -15.74 -20.29
C HIS A 224 -3.89 -15.04 -19.85
N ARG A 225 -4.53 -15.53 -18.77
CA ARG A 225 -5.71 -14.85 -18.20
C ARG A 225 -5.36 -13.52 -17.54
N LYS A 226 -4.18 -13.40 -16.92
CA LYS A 226 -3.64 -12.11 -16.44
C LYS A 226 -3.34 -11.14 -17.59
N GLU A 227 -2.88 -11.63 -18.74
CA GLU A 227 -2.75 -10.80 -19.95
C GLU A 227 -4.10 -10.32 -20.48
N LEU A 228 -5.15 -11.17 -20.46
CA LEU A 228 -6.53 -10.78 -20.80
C LEU A 228 -7.12 -9.75 -19.82
N PHE A 229 -6.78 -9.80 -18.53
CA PHE A 229 -7.14 -8.76 -17.56
C PHE A 229 -6.58 -7.38 -17.97
N SER A 230 -5.38 -7.40 -18.55
CA SER A 230 -4.76 -6.32 -19.33
C SER A 230 -4.51 -4.99 -18.60
N CYS A 231 -3.94 -4.04 -19.33
CA CYS A 231 -3.79 -2.66 -18.89
C CYS A 231 -5.13 -1.98 -18.56
N GLU A 232 -6.26 -2.45 -19.08
CA GLU A 232 -7.58 -1.90 -18.74
C GLU A 232 -8.01 -2.27 -17.31
N GLY A 233 -7.94 -3.56 -16.94
CA GLY A 233 -8.25 -4.01 -15.57
C GLY A 233 -7.36 -3.32 -14.53
N VAL A 234 -6.06 -3.17 -14.82
CA VAL A 234 -5.13 -2.38 -13.99
C VAL A 234 -5.60 -0.91 -13.87
N GLY A 235 -6.10 -0.31 -14.95
CA GLY A 235 -6.66 1.05 -14.93
C GLY A 235 -7.89 1.19 -14.02
N ILE A 236 -8.75 0.17 -14.00
CA ILE A 236 -9.93 0.12 -13.12
C ILE A 236 -9.50 -0.07 -11.66
N LEU A 237 -8.55 -0.97 -11.36
CA LEU A 237 -8.00 -1.15 -10.01
C LEU A 237 -7.40 0.14 -9.41
N ILE A 238 -6.63 0.89 -10.21
CA ILE A 238 -6.11 2.20 -9.82
C ILE A 238 -7.21 3.18 -9.40
N SER A 239 -8.44 3.06 -9.93
CA SER A 239 -9.57 3.90 -9.50
C SER A 239 -10.10 3.54 -8.11
N PHE A 240 -10.05 2.27 -7.71
CA PHE A 240 -10.41 1.83 -6.35
C PHE A 240 -9.36 2.25 -5.32
N PHE A 241 -8.06 2.17 -5.66
CA PHE A 241 -7.00 2.63 -4.76
C PHE A 241 -6.89 4.16 -4.63
N LYS A 242 -7.55 4.93 -5.51
CA LYS A 242 -7.72 6.40 -5.40
C LYS A 242 -8.91 6.83 -4.54
N MET A 243 -9.63 5.90 -3.90
CA MET A 243 -10.75 6.22 -3.02
C MET A 243 -10.31 7.11 -1.84
N ASP A 244 -11.16 8.07 -1.44
CA ASP A 244 -10.95 8.85 -0.21
C ASP A 244 -10.91 7.89 1.01
N PRO A 245 -9.81 7.84 1.79
CA PRO A 245 -9.70 7.03 2.99
C PRO A 245 -10.83 7.21 4.01
N ARG A 246 -11.51 8.36 4.01
CA ARG A 246 -12.66 8.59 4.90
C ARG A 246 -13.80 7.60 4.66
N LYS A 247 -13.93 7.04 3.45
CA LYS A 247 -14.96 6.06 3.10
C LYS A 247 -14.78 4.71 3.80
N LEU A 248 -13.57 4.40 4.30
CA LEU A 248 -13.30 3.20 5.09
C LEU A 248 -14.06 3.18 6.43
N TYR A 249 -14.42 4.35 6.94
CA TYR A 249 -15.20 4.54 8.18
C TYR A 249 -16.69 4.78 7.94
N CYS A 250 -17.16 4.74 6.68
CA CYS A 250 -18.58 4.83 6.37
C CYS A 250 -19.28 3.48 6.62
N ALA A 251 -20.59 3.51 6.89
CA ALA A 251 -21.40 2.31 7.09
C ALA A 251 -21.61 1.45 5.80
N LEU A 252 -21.07 1.91 4.67
CA LEU A 252 -21.07 1.20 3.40
C LEU A 252 -19.87 0.24 3.32
N SER A 253 -19.99 -0.85 2.57
CA SER A 253 -19.02 -1.96 2.50
C SER A 253 -17.71 -1.65 1.74
N HIS A 254 -17.21 -0.41 1.80
CA HIS A 254 -15.99 0.02 1.12
C HIS A 254 -14.74 -0.76 1.56
N ASN A 255 -14.67 -1.21 2.83
CA ASN A 255 -13.57 -2.06 3.30
C ASN A 255 -13.55 -3.42 2.59
N CYS A 256 -14.72 -4.02 2.38
CA CYS A 256 -14.84 -5.26 1.62
C CYS A 256 -14.46 -5.04 0.15
N LEU A 257 -14.90 -3.94 -0.47
CA LEU A 257 -14.54 -3.59 -1.84
C LEU A 257 -13.03 -3.36 -2.00
N LEU A 258 -12.39 -2.64 -1.08
CA LEU A 258 -10.94 -2.41 -1.11
C LEU A 258 -10.17 -3.72 -0.93
N LEU A 259 -10.59 -4.60 0.00
CA LEU A 259 -10.00 -5.93 0.15
C LEU A 259 -10.17 -6.77 -1.13
N SER A 260 -11.35 -6.76 -1.76
CA SER A 260 -11.55 -7.43 -3.06
C SER A 260 -10.70 -6.83 -4.18
N ALA A 261 -10.41 -5.52 -4.15
CA ALA A 261 -9.51 -4.89 -5.13
C ALA A 261 -8.03 -5.23 -4.87
N LEU A 262 -7.61 -5.39 -3.61
CA LEU A 262 -6.26 -5.84 -3.24
C LEU A 262 -6.05 -7.32 -3.58
N ASP A 263 -7.05 -8.16 -3.35
CA ASP A 263 -7.10 -9.57 -3.75
C ASP A 263 -7.05 -9.72 -5.28
N CYS A 264 -7.87 -8.95 -6.00
CA CYS A 264 -7.85 -8.89 -7.47
C CYS A 264 -6.51 -8.38 -8.02
N LEU A 265 -5.86 -7.41 -7.35
CA LEU A 265 -4.49 -7.00 -7.68
C LEU A 265 -3.49 -8.16 -7.51
N TRP A 266 -3.57 -8.89 -6.39
CA TRP A 266 -2.71 -10.05 -6.13
C TRP A 266 -2.88 -11.10 -7.23
N SER A 267 -4.11 -11.56 -7.46
CA SER A 267 -4.37 -12.67 -8.36
C SER A 267 -4.24 -12.31 -9.84
N CYS A 268 -4.67 -11.11 -10.26
CA CYS A 268 -4.75 -10.75 -11.69
C CYS A 268 -3.52 -10.01 -12.24
N VAL A 269 -2.69 -9.40 -11.37
CA VAL A 269 -1.58 -8.53 -11.82
C VAL A 269 -0.22 -9.13 -11.46
N ILE A 270 -0.02 -9.59 -10.22
CA ILE A 270 1.28 -10.10 -9.77
C ILE A 270 1.67 -11.36 -10.56
N GLY A 271 2.92 -11.47 -10.96
CA GLY A 271 3.45 -12.53 -11.81
C GLY A 271 3.18 -12.33 -13.31
N CYS A 272 2.49 -11.26 -13.72
CA CYS A 272 2.36 -10.85 -15.12
C CYS A 272 3.11 -9.55 -15.38
N TYR A 273 4.32 -9.65 -15.96
CA TYR A 273 5.24 -8.54 -16.19
C TYR A 273 4.56 -7.31 -16.83
N ILE A 274 3.70 -7.51 -17.84
CA ILE A 274 3.00 -6.42 -18.54
C ILE A 274 2.03 -5.70 -17.60
N ALA A 275 1.29 -6.44 -16.78
CA ALA A 275 0.31 -5.90 -15.86
C ALA A 275 0.99 -5.19 -14.67
N GLU A 276 2.05 -5.77 -14.11
CA GLU A 276 2.87 -5.16 -13.06
C GLU A 276 3.48 -3.83 -13.52
N ASP A 277 4.13 -3.82 -14.69
CA ASP A 277 4.71 -2.60 -15.26
C ASP A 277 3.63 -1.53 -15.47
N SER A 278 2.46 -1.91 -16.02
CA SER A 278 1.32 -0.99 -16.16
C SER A 278 0.83 -0.44 -14.81
N PHE A 279 0.86 -1.24 -13.75
CA PHE A 279 0.45 -0.83 -12.40
C PHE A 279 1.45 0.14 -11.78
N ILE A 280 2.75 -0.16 -11.89
CA ILE A 280 3.85 0.68 -11.41
C ILE A 280 3.84 2.03 -12.14
N GLU A 281 3.72 2.03 -13.47
CA GLU A 281 3.68 3.24 -14.30
C GLU A 281 2.44 4.11 -14.04
N LYS A 282 1.30 3.50 -13.68
CA LYS A 282 0.08 4.20 -13.22
C LYS A 282 0.13 4.68 -11.76
N GLN A 283 1.32 4.70 -11.15
CA GLN A 283 1.56 5.12 -9.76
C GLN A 283 0.94 4.20 -8.71
N GLY A 284 0.64 2.93 -9.04
CA GLY A 284 0.04 1.96 -8.13
C GLY A 284 0.79 1.79 -6.80
N ILE A 285 2.12 1.72 -6.85
CA ILE A 285 2.98 1.66 -5.65
C ILE A 285 2.78 2.87 -4.73
N PHE A 286 2.58 4.08 -5.28
CA PHE A 286 2.35 5.28 -4.47
C PHE A 286 1.01 5.18 -3.73
N LEU A 287 -0.04 4.72 -4.42
CA LEU A 287 -1.38 4.53 -3.84
C LEU A 287 -1.38 3.45 -2.75
N LEU A 288 -0.67 2.34 -2.95
CA LEU A 288 -0.49 1.31 -1.93
C LEU A 288 0.22 1.86 -0.69
N LEU A 289 1.27 2.67 -0.86
CA LEU A 289 1.97 3.30 0.27
C LEU A 289 1.13 4.37 0.98
N ASP A 290 0.29 5.12 0.25
CA ASP A 290 -0.66 6.07 0.82
C ASP A 290 -1.76 5.38 1.65
N LEU A 291 -2.25 4.23 1.19
CA LEU A 291 -3.17 3.35 1.95
C LEU A 291 -2.47 2.71 3.16
N LEU A 292 -1.22 2.25 3.00
CA LEU A 292 -0.41 1.70 4.09
C LEU A 292 -0.14 2.74 5.19
N ALA A 293 0.01 4.01 4.82
CA ALA A 293 0.19 5.13 5.75
C ALA A 293 -1.04 5.43 6.62
N LEU A 294 -2.21 4.82 6.35
CA LEU A 294 -3.38 4.85 7.23
C LEU A 294 -3.21 3.96 8.47
N LYS A 295 -2.32 2.96 8.41
CA LYS A 295 -1.98 2.03 9.51
C LYS A 295 -3.14 1.17 10.02
N GLU A 296 -4.11 0.86 9.17
CA GLU A 296 -5.19 -0.08 9.49
C GLU A 296 -4.69 -1.53 9.42
N LYS A 297 -4.66 -2.23 10.57
CA LYS A 297 -4.03 -3.56 10.72
C LYS A 297 -4.36 -4.56 9.61
N ASN A 298 -5.65 -4.72 9.30
CA ASN A 298 -6.14 -5.68 8.30
C ASN A 298 -5.63 -5.34 6.89
N LEU A 299 -5.53 -4.06 6.54
CA LEU A 299 -5.00 -3.61 5.25
C LEU A 299 -3.48 -3.67 5.22
N CYS A 300 -2.80 -3.33 6.32
CA CYS A 300 -1.33 -3.35 6.40
C CYS A 300 -0.76 -4.73 6.04
N ASN A 301 -1.33 -5.81 6.58
CA ASN A 301 -0.79 -7.16 6.35
C ASN A 301 -0.92 -7.60 4.88
N THR A 302 -2.04 -7.26 4.22
CA THR A 302 -2.29 -7.55 2.80
C THR A 302 -1.44 -6.66 1.89
N ILE A 303 -1.42 -5.34 2.12
CA ILE A 303 -0.65 -4.39 1.31
C ILE A 303 0.86 -4.68 1.41
N LEU A 304 1.38 -5.01 2.60
CA LEU A 304 2.78 -5.40 2.75
C LEU A 304 3.09 -6.73 2.03
N GLY A 305 2.14 -7.66 1.94
CA GLY A 305 2.29 -8.88 1.14
C GLY A 305 2.42 -8.57 -0.36
N ILE A 306 1.49 -7.77 -0.89
CA ILE A 306 1.49 -7.29 -2.28
C ILE A 306 2.79 -6.55 -2.61
N LEU A 307 3.27 -5.69 -1.71
CA LEU A 307 4.55 -4.99 -1.90
C LEU A 307 5.74 -5.95 -1.85
N VAL A 308 5.72 -7.01 -1.03
CA VAL A 308 6.80 -8.01 -1.03
C VAL A 308 6.85 -8.77 -2.36
N GLU A 309 5.72 -9.22 -2.91
CA GLU A 309 5.74 -9.94 -4.20
C GLU A 309 6.09 -9.01 -5.37
N LEU A 310 5.53 -7.79 -5.42
CA LEU A 310 5.92 -6.79 -6.42
C LEU A 310 7.37 -6.32 -6.31
N SER A 311 8.10 -6.64 -5.23
CA SER A 311 9.51 -6.27 -5.06
C SER A 311 10.49 -7.11 -5.89
N ASP A 312 10.01 -8.14 -6.59
CA ASP A 312 10.79 -8.82 -7.63
C ASP A 312 10.92 -7.97 -8.92
N ASN A 313 10.02 -7.01 -9.15
CA ASN A 313 10.13 -6.04 -10.25
C ASN A 313 11.11 -4.90 -9.86
N PRO A 314 12.22 -4.68 -10.60
CA PRO A 314 13.23 -3.68 -10.23
C PRO A 314 12.73 -2.23 -10.29
N LYS A 315 11.65 -1.94 -11.04
CA LYS A 315 11.04 -0.58 -11.08
C LYS A 315 10.39 -0.22 -9.74
N MET A 316 9.93 -1.22 -8.98
CA MET A 316 9.22 -1.03 -7.71
C MET A 316 10.11 -0.37 -6.64
N VAL A 317 11.36 -0.81 -6.51
CA VAL A 317 12.35 -0.25 -5.56
C VAL A 317 12.59 1.25 -5.84
N LEU A 318 12.70 1.63 -7.12
CA LEU A 318 12.83 3.03 -7.52
C LEU A 318 11.59 3.84 -7.10
N HIS A 319 10.38 3.34 -7.35
CA HIS A 319 9.14 4.01 -6.98
C HIS A 319 9.00 4.17 -5.44
N MET A 320 9.32 3.13 -4.65
CA MET A 320 9.35 3.23 -3.19
C MET A 320 10.37 4.27 -2.68
N SER A 321 11.57 4.34 -3.29
CA SER A 321 12.61 5.29 -2.88
C SER A 321 12.21 6.76 -3.13
N VAL A 322 11.37 7.00 -4.13
CA VAL A 322 10.88 8.33 -4.54
C VAL A 322 9.59 8.72 -3.81
N TRP A 323 8.78 7.76 -3.33
CA TRP A 323 7.54 8.06 -2.60
C TRP A 323 7.77 8.96 -1.38
N ARG A 324 6.88 9.96 -1.22
CA ARG A 324 6.85 10.89 -0.08
C ARG A 324 5.41 11.03 0.40
N GLY A 325 5.15 10.51 1.59
CA GLY A 325 3.87 10.64 2.27
C GLY A 325 3.67 12.01 2.93
N ARG A 326 2.66 12.08 3.80
CA ARG A 326 2.35 13.30 4.56
C ARG A 326 3.57 13.73 5.39
N ARG A 327 3.92 15.03 5.34
CA ARG A 327 5.10 15.63 5.99
C ARG A 327 6.45 15.10 5.48
N ASP A 328 6.53 14.79 4.18
CA ASP A 328 7.75 14.28 3.50
C ASP A 328 8.24 12.92 4.06
N GLN A 329 7.32 12.13 4.64
CA GLN A 329 7.64 10.80 5.16
C GLN A 329 8.14 9.88 4.04
N THR A 330 9.32 9.28 4.20
CA THR A 330 9.87 8.30 3.25
C THR A 330 9.31 6.90 3.51
N ALA A 331 9.34 6.02 2.48
CA ALA A 331 8.83 4.65 2.61
C ALA A 331 9.56 3.87 3.72
N ALA A 332 10.88 4.02 3.83
CA ALA A 332 11.67 3.46 4.91
C ALA A 332 11.21 3.94 6.30
N ASN A 333 10.91 5.23 6.46
CA ASN A 333 10.40 5.77 7.72
C ASN A 333 9.00 5.19 8.06
N LEU A 334 8.12 5.02 7.06
CA LEU A 334 6.82 4.38 7.25
C LEU A 334 6.97 2.92 7.71
N LEU A 335 7.81 2.12 7.05
CA LEU A 335 8.08 0.72 7.40
C LEU A 335 8.64 0.59 8.83
N ILE A 336 9.59 1.44 9.23
CA ILE A 336 10.13 1.48 10.59
C ILE A 336 9.05 1.88 11.63
N GLN A 337 8.12 2.77 11.29
CA GLN A 337 7.01 3.10 12.17
C GLN A 337 6.00 1.95 12.33
N LEU A 338 5.73 1.19 11.26
CA LEU A 338 4.89 0.00 11.33
C LEU A 338 5.53 -1.08 12.19
N TRP A 339 6.83 -1.34 12.01
CA TRP A 339 7.61 -2.25 12.85
C TRP A 339 7.48 -1.91 14.35
N ARG A 340 7.68 -0.64 14.72
CA ARG A 340 7.55 -0.21 16.13
C ARG A 340 6.15 -0.39 16.67
N GLN A 341 5.11 -0.16 15.87
CA GLN A 341 3.74 -0.36 16.32
C GLN A 341 3.46 -1.85 16.58
N GLU A 342 3.92 -2.71 15.68
CA GLU A 342 3.83 -4.17 15.83
C GLU A 342 4.60 -4.66 17.07
N GLU A 343 5.80 -4.14 17.34
CA GLU A 343 6.55 -4.47 18.56
C GLU A 343 5.81 -4.06 19.85
N LEU A 344 5.18 -2.88 19.85
CA LEU A 344 4.36 -2.42 20.98
C LEU A 344 3.13 -3.32 21.18
N ASP A 345 2.45 -3.68 20.10
CA ASP A 345 1.25 -4.53 20.12
C ASP A 345 1.56 -5.97 20.56
N LEU A 346 2.74 -6.49 20.20
CA LEU A 346 3.27 -7.78 20.67
C LEU A 346 3.84 -7.73 22.11
N GLY A 347 3.92 -6.53 22.72
CA GLY A 347 4.42 -6.31 24.07
C GLY A 347 5.95 -6.46 24.22
N ILE A 348 6.71 -6.23 23.15
CA ILE A 348 8.17 -6.25 23.15
C ILE A 348 8.68 -4.98 23.84
N ARG A 349 9.61 -5.14 24.80
CA ARG A 349 10.14 -4.00 25.58
C ARG A 349 11.40 -3.43 24.94
N ARG A 350 11.35 -2.12 24.68
CA ARG A 350 12.47 -1.27 24.24
C ARG A 350 12.76 -0.22 25.32
N ASP A 351 13.96 0.36 25.31
CA ASP A 351 14.27 1.49 26.18
C ASP A 351 13.69 2.81 25.62
N GLN A 352 14.05 3.95 26.22
CA GLN A 352 13.58 5.28 25.78
C GLN A 352 14.07 5.64 24.36
N CYS A 353 15.26 5.15 23.98
CA CYS A 353 15.90 5.39 22.69
C CYS A 353 15.44 4.40 21.60
N GLY A 354 14.84 3.26 21.96
CA GLY A 354 14.43 2.19 21.04
C GLY A 354 15.42 1.00 21.00
N MET A 355 16.35 0.93 21.94
CA MET A 355 17.41 -0.07 22.06
C MET A 355 16.89 -1.44 22.46
N ILE A 356 17.72 -2.46 22.23
CA ILE A 356 17.56 -3.79 22.82
C ILE A 356 17.89 -3.75 24.32
N ILE A 357 16.93 -4.11 25.18
CA ILE A 357 17.16 -4.29 26.64
C ILE A 357 17.67 -5.70 26.94
N ASP A 358 17.03 -6.71 26.35
CA ASP A 358 17.31 -8.12 26.59
C ASP A 358 18.14 -8.68 25.42
N THR A 359 19.46 -8.78 25.59
CA THR A 359 20.37 -9.28 24.57
C THR A 359 20.27 -10.79 24.35
N LYS A 360 19.64 -11.54 25.27
CA LYS A 360 19.36 -12.98 25.11
C LYS A 360 18.08 -13.22 24.33
N ARG A 361 17.08 -12.35 24.49
CA ARG A 361 15.75 -12.45 23.85
C ARG A 361 15.32 -11.11 23.23
N PRO A 362 15.98 -10.66 22.14
CA PRO A 362 15.85 -9.28 21.65
C PRO A 362 14.50 -8.93 21.02
N ILE A 363 13.77 -9.92 20.49
CA ILE A 363 12.51 -9.72 19.74
C ILE A 363 11.33 -10.55 20.28
N THR A 364 11.50 -11.18 21.44
CA THR A 364 10.56 -12.13 22.02
C THR A 364 9.34 -11.46 22.60
N THR A 365 8.18 -11.91 22.11
CA THR A 365 6.87 -11.35 22.43
C THR A 365 6.48 -11.56 23.90
N SER A 366 5.52 -10.78 24.38
CA SER A 366 4.94 -10.95 25.71
C SER A 366 4.26 -12.32 25.88
N PHE A 367 3.67 -12.87 24.82
CA PHE A 367 3.03 -14.18 24.78
C PHE A 367 4.05 -15.33 24.92
N GLN A 368 5.12 -15.34 24.11
CA GLN A 368 6.20 -16.35 24.21
C GLN A 368 6.84 -16.41 25.60
N LYS A 369 6.87 -15.29 26.34
CA LYS A 369 7.40 -15.23 27.71
C LYS A 369 6.47 -15.85 28.76
N GLN A 370 5.18 -16.00 28.45
CA GLN A 370 4.16 -16.61 29.32
C GLN A 370 3.84 -18.06 28.92
N GLN A 371 4.12 -18.42 27.67
CA GLN A 371 3.91 -19.77 27.14
C GLN A 371 4.75 -20.79 27.91
N LYS A 372 4.11 -21.87 28.36
CA LYS A 372 4.82 -23.04 28.88
C LYS A 372 5.46 -23.80 27.74
N VAL A 373 6.62 -24.39 28.00
CA VAL A 373 7.21 -25.37 27.08
C VAL A 373 6.25 -26.55 27.02
N ILE A 374 5.76 -26.85 25.83
CA ILE A 374 4.89 -27.99 25.55
C ILE A 374 5.56 -28.69 24.36
N PRO A 375 6.06 -29.93 24.52
CA PRO A 375 6.64 -30.67 23.41
C PRO A 375 5.60 -30.90 22.31
N LEU A 376 6.00 -30.77 21.06
CA LEU A 376 5.15 -30.93 19.88
C LEU A 376 5.71 -32.00 18.95
N PRO A 377 4.86 -32.69 18.16
CA PRO A 377 5.33 -33.60 17.13
C PRO A 377 6.26 -32.89 16.15
N ALA A 378 7.33 -33.55 15.69
CA ALA A 378 8.30 -32.98 14.74
C ALA A 378 7.73 -32.52 13.38
N SER A 379 6.46 -32.83 13.09
CA SER A 379 5.69 -32.32 11.94
C SER A 379 5.10 -30.92 12.17
N CYS A 380 5.11 -30.41 13.40
CA CYS A 380 4.53 -29.12 13.77
C CYS A 380 5.63 -28.04 13.78
N PRO A 381 5.42 -26.88 13.11
CA PRO A 381 6.35 -25.76 13.23
C PRO A 381 6.35 -25.21 14.66
N THR A 382 7.50 -24.74 15.14
CA THR A 382 7.61 -24.09 16.46
C THR A 382 6.92 -22.72 16.46
N PHE A 383 6.63 -22.17 17.64
CA PHE A 383 5.93 -20.89 17.74
C PHE A 383 6.71 -19.75 17.05
N ALA A 384 8.05 -19.71 17.20
CA ALA A 384 8.87 -18.70 16.53
C ALA A 384 8.76 -18.74 15.00
N ILE A 385 8.47 -19.91 14.40
CA ILE A 385 8.22 -20.09 12.96
C ILE A 385 6.80 -19.66 12.60
N MET A 386 5.78 -20.06 13.38
CA MET A 386 4.39 -19.65 13.13
C MET A 386 4.22 -18.12 13.17
N GLU A 387 4.89 -17.43 14.10
CA GLU A 387 4.80 -15.97 14.20
C GLU A 387 5.41 -15.24 12.99
N ILE A 388 6.37 -15.86 12.27
CA ILE A 388 6.92 -15.29 11.02
C ILE A 388 5.86 -15.26 9.92
N SER A 389 4.98 -16.27 9.82
CA SER A 389 3.96 -16.31 8.76
C SER A 389 2.79 -15.35 9.00
N GLU A 390 2.51 -15.03 10.26
CA GLU A 390 1.41 -14.12 10.64
C GLU A 390 1.83 -12.64 10.73
N SER A 391 3.05 -12.36 11.21
CA SER A 391 3.47 -10.99 11.54
C SER A 391 3.91 -10.16 10.33
N ILE A 392 3.57 -8.86 10.37
CA ILE A 392 4.07 -7.89 9.40
C ILE A 392 5.59 -7.67 9.49
N ARG A 393 6.26 -8.09 10.58
CA ARG A 393 7.71 -7.95 10.76
C ARG A 393 8.50 -8.64 9.65
N ALA A 394 8.13 -9.87 9.30
CA ALA A 394 8.77 -10.61 8.21
C ALA A 394 8.66 -9.88 6.87
N LYS A 395 7.48 -9.32 6.57
CA LYS A 395 7.23 -8.55 5.34
C LYS A 395 8.02 -7.24 5.30
N VAL A 396 8.10 -6.52 6.43
CA VAL A 396 8.93 -5.32 6.58
C VAL A 396 10.41 -5.65 6.36
N TYR A 397 10.90 -6.75 6.95
CA TYR A 397 12.28 -7.21 6.75
C TYR A 397 12.58 -7.49 5.27
N LEU A 398 11.72 -8.27 4.58
CA LEU A 398 11.88 -8.59 3.16
C LEU A 398 11.90 -7.34 2.27
N LEU A 399 11.06 -6.34 2.56
CA LEU A 399 11.11 -5.05 1.87
C LEU A 399 12.43 -4.31 2.10
N PHE A 400 13.02 -4.36 3.30
CA PHE A 400 14.34 -3.78 3.54
C PHE A 400 15.48 -4.55 2.87
N CYS A 401 15.38 -5.87 2.71
CA CYS A 401 16.33 -6.64 1.89
C CYS A 401 16.35 -6.16 0.42
N LYS A 402 15.24 -5.61 -0.07
CA LYS A 402 15.07 -5.12 -1.46
C LYS A 402 15.42 -3.64 -1.61
N LEU A 403 15.06 -2.82 -0.62
CA LEU A 403 15.39 -1.38 -0.57
C LEU A 403 16.87 -1.13 -0.22
N GLY A 404 17.50 -2.06 0.51
CA GLY A 404 18.78 -1.87 1.17
C GLY A 404 18.64 -1.24 2.57
N PHE A 405 19.64 -1.47 3.41
CA PHE A 405 19.75 -0.93 4.77
C PHE A 405 20.58 0.36 4.85
N GLU A 406 21.18 0.78 3.74
CA GLU A 406 22.11 1.91 3.66
C GLU A 406 21.54 3.10 2.89
N ASN A 407 22.08 4.31 3.13
CA ASN A 407 21.78 5.54 2.37
C ASN A 407 20.29 5.96 2.32
N LEU A 408 19.48 5.50 3.27
CA LEU A 408 18.05 5.78 3.34
C LEU A 408 17.77 7.23 3.78
N PRO A 409 17.08 8.05 2.94
CA PRO A 409 16.84 9.46 3.25
C PRO A 409 15.73 9.67 4.28
N GLY A 410 15.85 10.74 5.07
CA GLY A 410 14.81 11.19 6.00
C GLY A 410 14.69 10.38 7.29
N LEU A 411 15.65 9.49 7.59
CA LEU A 411 15.70 8.73 8.83
C LEU A 411 16.38 9.51 9.96
N SER A 412 15.81 9.47 11.16
CA SER A 412 16.44 9.93 12.39
C SER A 412 17.37 8.85 12.97
N THR A 413 18.26 9.19 13.90
CA THR A 413 19.10 8.19 14.60
C THR A 413 18.26 7.13 15.31
N LYS A 414 17.11 7.49 15.88
CA LYS A 414 16.16 6.54 16.47
C LYS A 414 15.63 5.55 15.42
N ASP A 415 15.44 6.00 14.17
CA ASP A 415 15.09 5.14 13.03
C ASP A 415 16.24 4.21 12.65
N PHE A 416 17.49 4.68 12.64
CA PHE A 416 18.65 3.80 12.47
C PHE A 416 18.82 2.78 13.60
N VAL A 417 18.58 3.16 14.87
CA VAL A 417 18.56 2.23 16.03
C VAL A 417 17.51 1.13 15.84
N THR A 418 16.32 1.45 15.31
CA THR A 418 15.33 0.42 14.98
C THR A 418 15.76 -0.40 13.75
N LEU A 419 16.35 0.24 12.73
CA LEU A 419 16.79 -0.42 11.50
C LEU A 419 17.84 -1.50 11.75
N THR A 420 18.75 -1.31 12.71
CA THR A 420 19.71 -2.38 13.08
C THR A 420 19.03 -3.61 13.67
N ILE A 421 17.86 -3.47 14.32
CA ILE A 421 17.06 -4.61 14.80
C ILE A 421 16.42 -5.32 13.61
N ILE A 422 15.86 -4.56 12.66
CA ILE A 422 15.26 -5.12 11.43
C ILE A 422 16.31 -5.88 10.64
N GLN A 423 17.52 -5.31 10.45
CA GLN A 423 18.62 -5.94 9.72
C GLN A 423 18.98 -7.34 10.23
N HIS A 424 18.93 -7.54 11.56
CA HIS A 424 19.26 -8.80 12.22
C HIS A 424 18.02 -9.62 12.63
N TYR A 425 16.84 -9.34 12.06
CA TYR A 425 15.58 -10.01 12.42
C TYR A 425 15.66 -11.53 12.29
N ILE A 426 16.24 -12.03 11.18
CA ILE A 426 16.39 -13.45 10.94
C ILE A 426 17.39 -14.09 11.89
N ASP A 427 18.49 -13.42 12.23
CA ASP A 427 19.47 -13.92 13.21
C ASP A 427 18.83 -14.09 14.59
N PHE A 428 18.06 -13.09 15.01
CA PHE A 428 17.29 -13.17 16.25
C PHE A 428 16.22 -14.26 16.20
N LYS A 429 15.56 -14.46 15.05
CA LYS A 429 14.55 -15.53 14.88
C LYS A 429 15.14 -16.93 14.93
N ILE A 430 16.31 -17.13 14.33
CA ILE A 430 17.09 -18.37 14.48
C ILE A 430 17.42 -18.61 15.96
N GLY A 431 17.81 -17.55 16.69
CA GLY A 431 18.02 -17.60 18.15
C GLY A 431 16.77 -18.00 18.96
N GLU A 432 15.58 -17.54 18.57
CA GLU A 432 14.32 -17.95 19.20
C GLU A 432 14.01 -19.42 18.94
N VAL A 433 14.12 -19.90 17.69
CA VAL A 433 13.90 -21.31 17.33
C VAL A 433 14.85 -22.22 18.10
N TRP A 434 16.14 -21.89 18.17
CA TRP A 434 17.10 -22.66 18.97
C TRP A 434 16.83 -22.59 20.47
N SER A 435 16.25 -21.49 20.98
CA SER A 435 15.83 -21.38 22.37
C SER A 435 14.60 -22.26 22.68
N GLU A 436 13.66 -22.36 21.73
CA GLU A 436 12.48 -23.23 21.82
C GLU A 436 12.93 -24.71 21.81
N ILE A 437 13.74 -25.12 20.82
CA ILE A 437 14.34 -26.47 20.74
C ILE A 437 15.13 -26.82 22.01
N SER A 438 15.98 -25.90 22.49
CA SER A 438 16.79 -26.12 23.70
C SER A 438 15.96 -26.26 24.98
N ALA A 439 14.72 -25.74 24.98
CA ALA A 439 13.80 -25.87 26.11
C ALA A 439 13.02 -27.19 26.02
N GLU A 440 12.47 -27.51 24.85
CA GLU A 440 11.75 -28.76 24.57
C GLU A 440 12.60 -30.00 24.86
N ILE A 441 13.85 -30.03 24.37
CA ILE A 441 14.79 -31.13 24.64
C ILE A 441 15.03 -31.32 26.15
N LYS A 442 14.97 -30.25 26.97
CA LYS A 442 15.21 -30.32 28.42
C LYS A 442 13.99 -30.72 29.24
N GLU A 443 12.78 -30.59 28.68
CA GLU A 443 11.54 -31.07 29.31
C GLU A 443 11.34 -32.57 29.06
N GLU A 444 11.61 -33.05 27.82
CA GLU A 444 11.45 -34.48 27.49
C GLU A 444 12.68 -35.34 27.80
N PHE A 445 13.89 -34.78 27.62
CA PHE A 445 15.14 -35.54 27.63
C PHE A 445 16.21 -34.90 28.52
N ARG A 446 17.28 -35.66 28.74
CA ARG A 446 18.52 -35.16 29.32
C ARG A 446 19.60 -35.22 28.24
N PRO A 447 20.07 -34.08 27.69
CA PRO A 447 21.17 -34.05 26.74
C PRO A 447 22.41 -34.79 27.26
N VAL A 448 23.13 -35.47 26.37
CA VAL A 448 24.49 -35.93 26.68
C VAL A 448 25.45 -34.74 26.72
N THR A 449 26.58 -34.87 27.43
CA THR A 449 27.51 -33.75 27.64
C THR A 449 27.97 -33.03 26.35
N PRO A 450 28.26 -33.72 25.22
CA PRO A 450 28.55 -33.04 23.96
C PRO A 450 27.41 -32.15 23.45
N ASP A 451 26.17 -32.64 23.53
CA ASP A 451 24.98 -31.91 23.07
C ASP A 451 24.66 -30.74 24.00
N GLU A 452 24.85 -30.89 25.31
CA GLU A 452 24.71 -29.79 26.27
C GLU A 452 25.70 -28.66 25.98
N ILE A 453 26.95 -28.99 25.64
CA ILE A 453 27.98 -28.03 25.21
C ILE A 453 27.57 -27.35 23.89
N ASN A 454 27.07 -28.11 22.91
CA ASN A 454 26.62 -27.58 21.62
C ASN A 454 25.43 -26.62 21.76
N LEU A 455 24.39 -27.01 22.51
CA LEU A 455 23.22 -26.16 22.79
C LEU A 455 23.62 -24.88 23.53
N LYS A 456 24.58 -24.97 24.47
CA LYS A 456 25.13 -23.79 25.14
C LYS A 456 25.87 -22.88 24.16
N HIS A 457 26.74 -23.43 23.31
CA HIS A 457 27.47 -22.65 22.31
C HIS A 457 26.52 -21.93 21.32
N ILE A 458 25.45 -22.60 20.88
CA ILE A 458 24.40 -21.98 20.06
C ILE A 458 23.71 -20.82 20.79
N SER A 459 23.35 -20.99 22.07
CA SER A 459 22.80 -19.92 22.91
C SER A 459 23.78 -18.76 23.08
N ASP A 460 25.08 -19.03 23.25
CA ASP A 460 26.12 -18.01 23.40
C ASP A 460 26.29 -17.21 22.09
N VAL A 461 26.22 -17.85 20.92
CA VAL A 461 26.21 -17.17 19.60
C VAL A 461 25.01 -16.24 19.47
N SER A 462 23.80 -16.70 19.83
CA SER A 462 22.58 -15.87 19.80
C SER A 462 22.69 -14.65 20.73
N GLU A 463 23.18 -14.84 21.96
CA GLU A 463 23.38 -13.74 22.91
C GLU A 463 24.47 -12.75 22.43
N ASN A 464 25.54 -13.25 21.79
CA ASN A 464 26.60 -12.42 21.23
C ASN A 464 26.10 -11.56 20.07
N THR A 465 25.19 -12.06 19.22
CA THR A 465 24.50 -11.26 18.20
C THR A 465 23.67 -10.14 18.85
N GLY A 466 22.90 -10.45 19.91
CA GLY A 466 22.16 -9.43 20.67
C GLY A 466 23.06 -8.34 21.28
N LYS A 467 24.21 -8.73 21.84
CA LYS A 467 25.23 -7.80 22.35
C LYS A 467 25.86 -6.95 21.24
N MET A 468 26.18 -7.56 20.09
CA MET A 468 26.72 -6.85 18.93
C MET A 468 25.77 -5.75 18.48
N VAL A 469 24.49 -6.07 18.25
CA VAL A 469 23.48 -5.08 17.83
C VAL A 469 23.29 -3.99 18.89
N ALA A 470 23.23 -4.32 20.17
CA ALA A 470 23.16 -3.31 21.24
C ALA A 470 24.38 -2.38 21.24
N SER A 471 25.59 -2.89 20.97
CA SER A 471 26.80 -2.07 20.87
C SER A 471 26.80 -1.14 19.66
N LEU A 472 26.35 -1.63 18.50
CA LEU A 472 26.17 -0.83 17.28
C LEU A 472 25.14 0.29 17.48
N GLN A 473 24.02 -0.03 18.12
CA GLN A 473 23.00 0.96 18.47
C GLN A 473 23.56 2.06 19.41
N ASN A 474 24.41 1.69 20.38
CA ASN A 474 25.04 2.65 21.27
C ASN A 474 26.01 3.56 20.52
N GLU A 475 26.80 2.99 19.59
CA GLU A 475 27.70 3.77 18.74
C GLU A 475 26.94 4.79 17.88
N LEU A 476 25.76 4.44 17.35
CA LEU A 476 24.91 5.37 16.60
C LEU A 476 24.45 6.56 17.45
N LEU A 477 24.10 6.33 18.72
CA LEU A 477 23.70 7.40 19.65
C LEU A 477 24.88 8.29 20.05
N GLU A 478 26.05 7.71 20.36
CA GLU A 478 27.27 8.48 20.66
C GLU A 478 27.73 9.34 19.47
N ARG A 479 27.63 8.79 18.24
CA ARG A 479 27.91 9.55 17.00
C ARG A 479 26.96 10.73 16.85
N GLN A 480 25.66 10.59 17.13
CA GLN A 480 24.72 11.71 17.13
C GLN A 480 25.09 12.74 18.22
N TYR A 481 25.30 12.31 19.46
CA TYR A 481 25.61 13.19 20.58
C TYR A 481 26.87 14.03 20.32
N HIS A 482 27.92 13.41 19.76
CA HIS A 482 29.12 14.13 19.33
C HIS A 482 28.86 15.11 18.16
N GLN A 483 27.98 14.78 17.22
CA GLN A 483 27.59 15.71 16.14
C GLN A 483 26.83 16.92 16.69
N GLU A 484 25.86 16.72 17.58
CA GLU A 484 25.09 17.79 18.22
C GLU A 484 26.01 18.75 18.99
N ILE A 485 26.94 18.22 19.80
CA ILE A 485 27.96 19.02 20.49
C ILE A 485 28.84 19.81 19.50
N GLN A 486 29.20 19.23 18.35
CA GLN A 486 29.99 19.93 17.34
C GLN A 486 29.20 21.04 16.63
N GLU A 487 27.90 20.84 16.37
CA GLU A 487 27.03 21.87 15.80
C GLU A 487 26.76 23.00 16.81
N GLU A 488 26.50 22.66 18.07
CA GLU A 488 26.38 23.61 19.18
C GLU A 488 27.65 24.47 19.32
N LYS A 489 28.84 23.86 19.33
CA LYS A 489 30.13 24.58 19.35
C LYS A 489 30.31 25.52 18.15
N LYS A 490 29.86 25.13 16.95
CA LYS A 490 29.88 26.00 15.75
C LYS A 490 28.91 27.18 15.90
N ILE A 491 27.75 26.97 16.51
CA ILE A 491 26.77 28.03 16.80
C ILE A 491 27.34 29.02 17.82
N TYR A 492 27.88 28.54 18.94
CA TYR A 492 28.54 29.40 19.94
C TYR A 492 29.70 30.20 19.34
N LYS A 493 30.56 29.57 18.53
CA LYS A 493 31.62 30.27 17.81
C LYS A 493 31.06 31.38 16.91
N LYS A 494 30.01 31.11 16.14
CA LYS A 494 29.35 32.12 15.29
C LYS A 494 28.78 33.29 16.10
N ILE A 495 28.25 33.04 17.31
CA ILE A 495 27.77 34.09 18.22
C ILE A 495 28.95 34.94 18.72
N GLN A 496 30.06 34.31 19.13
CA GLN A 496 31.28 34.98 19.56
C GLN A 496 31.93 35.81 18.43
N ASP A 497 32.01 35.26 17.22
CA ASP A 497 32.46 35.95 16.01
C ASP A 497 31.56 37.17 15.72
N THR A 498 30.23 37.03 15.87
CA THR A 498 29.29 38.15 15.71
C THR A 498 29.50 39.24 16.79
N HIS A 499 29.83 38.86 18.03
CA HIS A 499 30.12 39.81 19.10
C HIS A 499 31.43 40.58 18.85
N THR A 500 32.50 39.87 18.49
CA THR A 500 33.80 40.49 18.19
C THR A 500 33.73 41.41 16.96
N GLN A 501 32.99 41.03 15.91
CA GLN A 501 32.71 41.92 14.79
C GLN A 501 31.95 43.18 15.22
N ARG A 502 30.94 43.07 16.10
CA ARG A 502 30.22 44.23 16.64
C ARG A 502 31.14 45.14 17.46
N GLU A 503 32.02 44.58 18.29
CA GLU A 503 33.03 45.37 19.02
C GLU A 503 34.02 46.08 18.09
N LEU A 504 34.49 45.42 17.03
CA LEU A 504 35.39 46.02 16.04
C LEU A 504 34.69 47.16 15.30
N ILE A 505 33.41 46.99 14.94
CA ILE A 505 32.59 48.05 14.36
C ILE A 505 32.45 49.22 15.35
N ASN A 506 32.10 48.97 16.61
CA ASN A 506 31.99 50.01 17.64
C ASN A 506 33.32 50.77 17.84
N LYS A 507 34.45 50.06 17.98
CA LYS A 507 35.79 50.66 18.09
C LYS A 507 36.17 51.48 16.84
N SER A 508 35.79 51.01 15.65
CA SER A 508 36.01 51.76 14.40
C SER A 508 35.14 53.02 14.32
N TRP A 509 33.91 52.97 14.86
CA TRP A 509 32.99 54.09 14.95
C TRP A 509 33.45 55.13 15.99
N GLU A 510 33.93 54.71 17.15
CA GLU A 510 34.55 55.59 18.16
C GLU A 510 35.82 56.27 17.62
N ASN A 511 36.64 55.54 16.85
CA ASN A 511 37.80 56.11 16.16
C ASN A 511 37.36 57.13 15.08
N PHE A 512 36.33 56.82 14.29
CA PHE A 512 35.74 57.77 13.34
C PHE A 512 35.21 59.03 14.03
N LEU A 513 34.42 58.89 15.11
CA LEU A 513 33.87 59.99 15.90
C LEU A 513 34.99 60.86 16.52
N SER A 514 36.01 60.25 17.12
CA SER A 514 37.14 61.02 17.68
C SER A 514 37.93 61.77 16.59
N ARG A 515 38.15 61.16 15.42
CA ARG A 515 38.81 61.81 14.26
C ARG A 515 38.00 62.93 13.61
N THR A 516 36.69 62.98 13.80
CA THR A 516 35.80 63.98 13.16
C THR A 516 35.28 65.04 14.12
N SER A 517 35.16 64.71 15.41
CA SER A 517 34.36 65.46 16.39
C SER A 517 35.14 65.88 17.64
N ASN A 518 36.28 65.24 17.94
CA ASN A 518 37.07 65.56 19.14
C ASN A 518 38.19 66.57 18.81
N TYR A 519 38.01 67.81 19.24
CA TYR A 519 38.94 68.92 19.00
C TYR A 519 40.36 68.68 19.52
N GLU A 520 40.51 68.02 20.68
CA GLU A 520 41.84 67.72 21.23
C GLU A 520 42.56 66.63 20.43
N ALA A 521 41.83 65.60 20.00
CA ALA A 521 42.36 64.53 19.16
C ALA A 521 42.81 65.09 17.79
N LEU A 522 41.98 65.95 17.18
CA LEU A 522 42.31 66.68 15.95
C LEU A 522 43.55 67.56 16.11
N LYS A 523 43.68 68.30 17.22
CA LYS A 523 44.86 69.13 17.51
C LYS A 523 46.14 68.29 17.67
N LYS A 524 46.05 67.15 18.36
CA LYS A 524 47.18 66.19 18.50
C LYS A 524 47.56 65.57 17.16
N ALA A 525 46.58 65.15 16.35
CA ALA A 525 46.82 64.60 15.01
C ALA A 525 47.49 65.63 14.08
N LYS A 526 47.07 66.91 14.14
CA LYS A 526 47.70 68.00 13.41
C LYS A 526 49.17 68.20 13.79
N MET A 527 49.50 68.24 15.08
CA MET A 527 50.91 68.38 15.51
C MET A 527 51.76 67.14 15.16
N LEU A 528 51.16 65.95 15.14
CA LEU A 528 51.81 64.73 14.63
C LEU A 528 52.09 64.80 13.12
N GLN A 529 51.16 65.37 12.35
CA GLN A 529 51.36 65.61 10.92
C GLN A 529 52.43 66.68 10.66
N GLU A 530 52.44 67.77 11.45
CA GLU A 530 53.46 68.83 11.38
C GLU A 530 54.87 68.27 11.69
N THR A 531 55.02 67.47 12.76
CA THR A 531 56.31 66.82 13.08
C THR A 531 56.74 65.75 12.06
N LEU A 532 55.81 65.05 11.41
CA LEU A 532 56.14 64.16 10.28
C LEU A 532 56.58 64.95 9.03
N ILE A 533 56.00 66.13 8.79
CA ILE A 533 56.43 67.02 7.70
C ILE A 533 57.83 67.59 7.99
N GLU A 534 58.10 68.04 9.21
CA GLU A 534 59.41 68.55 9.63
C GLU A 534 60.51 67.48 9.56
N THR A 535 60.24 66.24 10.01
CA THR A 535 61.20 65.13 9.91
C THR A 535 61.47 64.71 8.46
N SER A 536 60.47 64.79 7.58
CA SER A 536 60.64 64.54 6.13
C SER A 536 61.32 65.68 5.36
N THR A 537 61.52 66.85 5.96
CA THR A 537 62.17 68.03 5.32
C THR A 537 63.58 68.33 5.84
N SER A 538 64.24 67.36 6.48
CA SER A 538 65.64 67.52 6.90
C SER A 538 66.59 67.64 5.69
N LYS A 539 67.41 68.69 5.69
CA LYS A 539 68.20 69.14 4.54
C LYS A 539 69.49 68.33 4.37
N LEU A 540 69.62 67.61 3.24
CA LEU A 540 70.90 67.11 2.75
C LEU A 540 71.68 68.24 2.06
N ASN A 541 72.94 68.42 2.44
CA ASN A 541 73.77 69.55 2.01
C ASN A 541 75.10 69.04 1.44
N THR A 542 75.13 68.69 0.14
CA THR A 542 76.37 68.44 -0.61
C THR A 542 76.18 68.83 -2.08
N GLN A 543 77.18 69.48 -2.69
CA GLN A 543 77.11 70.02 -4.04
C GLN A 543 77.39 69.00 -5.16
N ASN A 544 76.92 69.35 -6.37
CA ASN A 544 77.36 68.94 -7.72
C ASN A 544 76.82 67.61 -8.30
N GLY A 545 75.75 67.75 -9.09
CA GLY A 545 75.20 66.77 -10.05
C GLY A 545 73.94 67.38 -10.70
N PRO A 546 73.66 67.17 -12.01
CA PRO A 546 72.73 68.03 -12.75
C PRO A 546 71.28 67.91 -12.27
N GLU A 547 70.61 69.06 -12.21
CA GLU A 547 69.28 69.23 -11.64
C GLU A 547 68.19 68.61 -12.52
N HIS A 548 67.27 67.88 -11.89
CA HIS A 548 65.91 67.68 -12.41
C HIS A 548 64.94 68.42 -11.50
N ALA A 549 64.48 69.58 -11.96
CA ALA A 549 63.54 70.40 -11.23
C ALA A 549 62.18 69.70 -11.13
N ILE A 550 61.73 69.45 -9.90
CA ILE A 550 60.40 68.87 -9.59
C ILE A 550 59.40 69.98 -9.19
N ASP A 551 59.88 71.20 -8.93
CA ASP A 551 59.02 72.36 -8.71
C ASP A 551 58.44 72.88 -10.04
N ILE A 552 57.12 72.80 -10.18
CA ILE A 552 56.34 73.50 -11.21
C ILE A 552 55.61 74.67 -10.54
N PRO A 553 56.13 75.91 -10.62
CA PRO A 553 55.46 77.06 -10.03
C PRO A 553 54.18 77.40 -10.81
N LYS A 554 53.11 77.74 -10.08
CA LYS A 554 51.77 78.15 -10.59
C LYS A 554 50.79 77.04 -11.03
N LEU A 555 50.83 75.84 -10.43
CA LEU A 555 49.69 74.91 -10.54
C LEU A 555 48.51 75.30 -9.62
N HIS A 556 47.89 76.45 -9.88
CA HIS A 556 46.62 76.82 -9.24
C HIS A 556 45.47 76.08 -9.93
N THR A 557 45.18 74.85 -9.50
CA THR A 557 44.02 74.09 -9.99
C THR A 557 43.22 73.47 -8.85
N THR A 558 42.32 74.27 -8.27
CA THR A 558 41.23 73.77 -7.42
C THR A 558 40.18 73.07 -8.29
N ILE A 559 40.33 71.75 -8.47
CA ILE A 559 39.25 70.91 -9.02
C ILE A 559 38.28 70.58 -7.88
N GLY A 560 37.18 71.31 -7.81
CA GLY A 560 36.06 70.94 -6.94
C GLY A 560 35.38 69.65 -7.45
N PRO A 561 34.74 68.85 -6.57
CA PRO A 561 34.08 67.62 -6.97
C PRO A 561 32.83 67.94 -7.82
N GLY A 562 32.98 67.78 -9.14
CA GLY A 562 31.86 67.74 -10.08
C GLY A 562 30.92 66.59 -9.76
N ARG A 563 29.61 66.83 -9.89
CA ARG A 563 28.57 65.86 -9.50
C ARG A 563 28.54 64.63 -10.41
N PHE A 564 28.20 63.49 -9.79
CA PHE A 564 27.77 62.21 -10.39
C PHE A 564 28.82 61.38 -11.16
N VAL A 565 29.34 60.35 -10.48
CA VAL A 565 29.68 59.06 -11.11
C VAL A 565 28.84 57.98 -10.45
N THR A 566 28.03 57.26 -11.24
CA THR A 566 27.16 56.20 -10.75
C THR A 566 27.98 54.95 -10.44
N VAL A 567 27.97 54.50 -9.18
CA VAL A 567 28.61 53.24 -8.79
C VAL A 567 27.83 52.06 -9.37
N LYS A 568 28.35 51.47 -10.46
CA LYS A 568 28.00 50.10 -10.85
C LYS A 568 28.88 49.13 -10.08
N SER A 569 28.28 48.42 -9.12
CA SER A 569 28.89 47.25 -8.51
C SER A 569 29.04 46.12 -9.53
N VAL A 570 30.23 45.55 -9.63
CA VAL A 570 30.57 44.37 -10.43
C VAL A 570 31.58 43.52 -9.62
N PRO A 571 31.73 42.21 -9.89
CA PRO A 571 31.58 41.21 -8.84
C PRO A 571 32.92 40.63 -8.37
N ARG A 572 32.93 39.95 -7.23
CA ARG A 572 34.06 39.11 -6.83
C ARG A 572 34.12 37.85 -7.70
N GLN A 573 35.21 37.70 -8.44
CA GLN A 573 35.63 36.42 -9.02
C GLN A 573 36.70 35.79 -8.12
N GLN A 574 36.44 34.56 -7.66
CA GLN A 574 37.44 33.50 -7.43
C GLN A 574 37.86 32.97 -8.82
N GLU A 575 39.01 32.34 -9.10
CA GLU A 575 40.11 31.70 -8.33
C GLU A 575 41.31 31.52 -9.34
N PRO A 576 42.38 30.68 -9.18
CA PRO A 576 42.79 29.70 -8.13
C PRO A 576 44.24 30.00 -7.60
N LEU A 577 45.09 29.14 -7.01
CA LEU A 577 45.10 27.74 -6.55
C LEU A 577 46.24 27.55 -5.51
N ALA A 578 46.02 26.85 -4.38
CA ALA A 578 47.00 25.95 -3.71
C ALA A 578 46.37 25.22 -2.50
N ASP A 579 46.68 23.93 -2.33
CA ASP A 579 46.02 22.96 -1.43
C ASP A 579 46.09 23.23 0.09
N THR A 580 45.02 22.88 0.81
CA THR A 580 45.04 21.70 1.74
C THR A 580 43.65 21.32 2.28
N ASP A 581 43.31 20.04 2.06
CA ASP A 581 42.40 19.12 2.76
C ASP A 581 41.06 19.49 3.45
N HIS A 582 40.10 18.59 3.19
CA HIS A 582 38.90 18.22 3.97
C HIS A 582 37.72 19.20 4.12
N ALA A 583 36.69 18.98 3.27
CA ALA A 583 35.28 19.25 3.60
C ALA A 583 34.35 18.20 2.96
N PRO A 584 33.36 17.62 3.69
CA PRO A 584 32.40 16.67 3.12
C PRO A 584 31.25 17.36 2.38
N ARG A 585 30.79 16.76 1.28
CA ARG A 585 29.73 17.28 0.41
C ARG A 585 28.32 17.00 0.98
N LYS A 586 27.42 17.98 0.90
CA LYS A 586 25.97 17.75 0.74
C LYS A 586 25.59 18.07 -0.72
N SER A 587 24.86 17.17 -1.37
CA SER A 587 24.40 17.32 -2.75
C SER A 587 22.93 17.77 -2.80
N SER A 588 22.58 18.58 -3.79
CA SER A 588 21.18 18.88 -4.13
C SER A 588 20.96 18.81 -5.64
N VAL A 589 19.98 17.97 -6.01
CA VAL A 589 19.06 18.04 -7.16
C VAL A 589 19.62 18.54 -8.50
N CYS A 590 19.70 17.63 -9.48
CA CYS A 590 19.85 17.97 -10.89
C CYS A 590 18.51 17.80 -11.62
N LYS A 591 18.04 18.83 -12.34
CA LYS A 591 17.07 18.69 -13.44
C LYS A 591 17.85 18.82 -14.75
N GLY A 592 17.67 17.85 -15.65
CA GLY A 592 18.53 17.68 -16.83
C GLY A 592 18.22 18.62 -18.01
N ALA A 593 18.98 18.43 -19.09
CA ALA A 593 18.72 19.02 -20.39
C ALA A 593 19.15 18.06 -21.51
N LEU A 594 18.28 17.87 -22.50
CA LEU A 594 18.66 17.35 -23.82
C LEU A 594 19.51 18.38 -24.58
N ARG A 595 20.38 17.91 -25.48
CA ARG A 595 20.71 18.52 -26.79
C ARG A 595 21.47 17.46 -27.62
N ASN A 596 20.89 16.97 -28.71
CA ASN A 596 20.91 17.52 -30.08
C ASN A 596 22.21 17.26 -30.85
N TYR A 597 22.05 16.51 -31.95
CA TYR A 597 22.58 16.78 -33.28
C TYR A 597 23.94 17.50 -33.39
N GLN A 598 24.93 16.82 -33.97
CA GLN A 598 25.75 17.45 -35.00
C GLN A 598 26.13 16.49 -36.13
N LYS A 599 26.01 17.03 -37.34
CA LYS A 599 26.24 16.42 -38.64
C LYS A 599 27.65 15.78 -38.76
N ARG A 600 27.70 14.53 -39.20
CA ARG A 600 28.20 14.20 -40.55
C ARG A 600 27.65 12.85 -41.01
#